data_AF-A0A437N949-F1
#
_entry.id   AF-A0A437N949-F1
#
_cell.length_a   1.000
_cell.length_b   1.000
_cell.length_c   1.000
_cell.angle_alpha   90.00
_cell.angle_beta   90.00
_cell.angle_gamma   90.00
#
_symmetry.space_group_name_H-M   'P 1'
#
loop_
_entity.id
_entity.type
_entity.pdbx_description
1 polymer ?
#
loop_
_entity_poly.entity_id
_entity_poly.type
_entity_poly.pdbx_seq_one_letter_code
_entity_poly.pdbx_strand_id
1 'polypeptide(L)'
;MRNRAKVAVLISGGGTNMAALLYASRADDCPFEIVLVGSNNPDAGGLKLAAAEGVPTFALPHKGMARADHDMAMDAAIRASGAEYVALAGYMRILTPEFVAGWEGRMLNIHPSLLPKYKGLHTHERAIAAGDSHGGVTVHLVTAELDDGPILGQTPVAIIAGDTADSLAGRVLFAEHQLYARCLSELVTRPYRADWLLEQVKALAIALPEAEYRESHGAPAWSIKGGKFFAYFNDQHHGEPHIALLVKTSGQDELSDLIEAAPHIWFRPAYYGASGWAGLILNRDDVDWDQVSEWLARSWRSVAPKRLTKLMDVAEGF
;
A
#
# COMPACT_ATOMS: atom_id res chain seq x y z
N MET A 1 -15.41 -2.81 -13.91
CA MET A 1 -14.04 -2.27 -13.96
C MET A 1 -13.80 -1.51 -12.68
N ARG A 2 -12.68 -1.77 -12.00
CA ARG A 2 -12.33 -1.06 -10.75
C ARG A 2 -12.05 0.41 -11.07
N ASN A 3 -12.43 1.32 -10.18
CA ASN A 3 -12.00 2.71 -10.29
C ASN A 3 -10.48 2.79 -10.09
N ARG A 4 -9.81 3.62 -10.90
CA ARG A 4 -8.38 3.86 -10.75
C ARG A 4 -8.11 4.55 -9.40
N ALA A 5 -7.04 4.16 -8.74
CA ALA A 5 -6.61 4.81 -7.51
C ALA A 5 -6.23 6.26 -7.80
N LYS A 6 -6.69 7.19 -6.97
CA LYS A 6 -6.45 8.62 -7.16
C LYS A 6 -5.14 9.03 -6.50
N VAL A 7 -4.22 9.60 -7.28
CA VAL A 7 -2.87 9.93 -6.81
C VAL A 7 -2.62 11.43 -6.91
N ALA A 8 -2.15 12.03 -5.83
CA ALA A 8 -1.54 13.36 -5.85
C ALA A 8 -0.02 13.23 -5.98
N VAL A 9 0.60 14.01 -6.87
CA VAL A 9 2.06 14.04 -7.05
C VAL A 9 2.61 15.36 -6.55
N LEU A 10 3.60 15.32 -5.65
CA LEU A 10 4.26 16.50 -5.10
C LEU A 10 5.64 16.71 -5.74
N ILE A 11 5.92 17.93 -6.17
CA ILE A 11 7.17 18.31 -6.86
C ILE A 11 7.75 19.62 -6.33
N SER A 12 9.04 19.87 -6.57
CA SER A 12 9.66 21.19 -6.32
C SER A 12 10.32 21.84 -7.54
N GLY A 13 10.48 21.10 -8.64
CA GLY A 13 11.29 21.52 -9.80
C GLY A 13 10.76 21.05 -11.15
N GLY A 14 11.67 20.53 -12.00
CA GLY A 14 11.38 20.19 -13.40
C GLY A 14 10.30 19.12 -13.62
N GLY A 15 10.09 18.23 -12.64
CA GLY A 15 8.97 17.30 -12.64
C GLY A 15 9.08 16.12 -13.62
N THR A 16 10.28 15.68 -13.98
CA THR A 16 10.48 14.53 -14.90
C THR A 16 9.89 13.23 -14.36
N ASN A 17 10.09 12.93 -13.07
CA ASN A 17 9.42 11.79 -12.41
C ASN A 17 7.89 11.95 -12.38
N MET A 18 7.38 13.16 -12.16
CA MET A 18 5.94 13.43 -12.24
C MET A 18 5.41 13.17 -13.67
N ALA A 19 6.13 13.62 -14.69
CA ALA A 19 5.79 13.37 -16.09
C ALA A 19 5.75 11.86 -16.39
N ALA A 20 6.73 11.10 -15.90
CA ALA A 20 6.76 9.64 -16.07
C ALA A 20 5.52 8.96 -15.45
N LEU A 21 5.15 9.34 -14.22
CA LEU A 21 3.92 8.85 -13.58
C LEU A 21 2.66 9.26 -14.36
N LEU A 22 2.60 10.52 -14.80
CA LEU A 22 1.48 11.04 -15.57
C LEU A 22 1.28 10.29 -16.88
N TYR A 23 2.34 10.09 -17.67
CA TYR A 23 2.25 9.36 -18.93
C TYR A 23 1.96 7.88 -18.73
N ALA A 24 2.50 7.25 -17.68
CA ALA A 24 2.13 5.88 -17.30
C ALA A 24 0.63 5.78 -16.96
N SER A 25 0.06 6.79 -16.30
CA SER A 25 -1.38 6.83 -15.96
C SER A 25 -2.30 6.87 -17.17
N ARG A 26 -1.78 7.18 -18.38
CA ARG A 26 -2.58 7.23 -19.61
C ARG A 26 -2.80 5.86 -20.24
N ALA A 27 -2.08 4.82 -19.84
CA ALA A 27 -2.34 3.47 -20.31
C ALA A 27 -3.74 3.00 -19.85
N ASP A 28 -4.44 2.24 -20.69
CA ASP A 28 -5.81 1.77 -20.41
C ASP A 28 -5.89 0.86 -19.18
N ASP A 29 -4.85 0.04 -18.99
CA ASP A 29 -4.69 -0.91 -17.89
C ASP A 29 -4.02 -0.31 -16.65
N CYS A 30 -3.66 0.98 -16.66
CA CYS A 30 -3.05 1.61 -15.51
C CYS A 30 -4.03 1.64 -14.33
N PRO A 31 -3.64 1.14 -13.13
CA PRO A 31 -4.53 1.05 -11.98
C PRO A 31 -4.67 2.38 -11.22
N PHE A 32 -4.02 3.46 -11.67
CA PHE A 32 -4.07 4.76 -11.03
C PHE A 32 -4.31 5.91 -12.02
N GLU A 33 -4.75 7.03 -11.50
CA GLU A 33 -4.86 8.30 -12.20
C GLU A 33 -4.23 9.44 -11.37
N ILE A 34 -3.67 10.45 -12.04
CA ILE A 34 -3.12 11.62 -11.36
C ILE A 34 -4.22 12.67 -11.24
N VAL A 35 -4.69 12.93 -10.01
CA VAL A 35 -5.79 13.88 -9.73
C VAL A 35 -5.30 15.27 -9.32
N LEU A 36 -4.03 15.38 -8.91
CA LEU A 36 -3.42 16.64 -8.50
C LEU A 36 -1.92 16.61 -8.70
N VAL A 37 -1.35 17.70 -9.21
CA VAL A 37 0.09 17.99 -9.09
C VAL A 37 0.27 19.18 -8.15
N GLY A 38 0.85 18.92 -6.99
CA GLY A 38 1.13 19.91 -5.95
C GLY A 38 2.57 20.37 -5.97
N SER A 39 2.84 21.64 -5.67
CA SER A 39 4.21 22.11 -5.47
C SER A 39 4.37 23.13 -4.36
N ASN A 40 5.52 23.05 -3.68
CA ASN A 40 6.00 24.08 -2.76
C ASN A 40 6.72 25.25 -3.47
N ASN A 41 6.78 25.21 -4.81
CA ASN A 41 7.40 26.21 -5.67
C ASN A 41 6.45 26.53 -6.85
N PRO A 42 5.80 27.72 -6.86
CA PRO A 42 4.89 28.12 -7.94
C PRO A 42 5.52 28.16 -9.34
N ASP A 43 6.84 28.31 -9.41
CA ASP A 43 7.58 28.36 -10.68
C ASP A 43 8.09 26.99 -11.14
N ALA A 44 7.72 25.90 -10.44
CA ALA A 44 8.14 24.55 -10.80
C ALA A 44 7.69 24.20 -12.23
N GLY A 45 8.67 23.84 -13.09
CA GLY A 45 8.42 23.51 -14.49
C GLY A 45 7.39 22.38 -14.67
N GLY A 46 7.35 21.43 -13.74
CA GLY A 46 6.38 20.34 -13.76
C GLY A 46 4.91 20.80 -13.62
N LEU A 47 4.63 21.94 -12.99
CA LEU A 47 3.25 22.48 -12.90
C LEU A 47 2.73 22.89 -14.29
N LYS A 48 3.59 23.51 -15.11
CA LYS A 48 3.22 23.92 -16.47
C LYS A 48 2.90 22.71 -17.34
N LEU A 49 3.70 21.65 -17.22
CA LEU A 49 3.46 20.39 -17.90
C LEU A 49 2.14 19.76 -17.47
N ALA A 50 1.91 19.63 -16.15
CA ALA A 50 0.67 19.06 -15.62
C ALA A 50 -0.58 19.80 -16.09
N ALA A 51 -0.55 21.15 -16.06
CA ALA A 51 -1.64 21.97 -16.55
C ALA A 51 -1.87 21.82 -18.06
N ALA A 52 -0.81 21.73 -18.87
CA ALA A 52 -0.91 21.50 -20.31
C ALA A 52 -1.52 20.12 -20.65
N GLU A 53 -1.30 19.14 -19.78
CA GLU A 53 -1.87 17.78 -19.85
C GLU A 53 -3.27 17.69 -19.19
N GLY A 54 -3.85 18.82 -18.77
CA GLY A 54 -5.20 18.88 -18.20
C GLY A 54 -5.33 18.37 -16.77
N VAL A 55 -4.22 18.22 -16.04
CA VAL A 55 -4.22 17.80 -14.63
C VAL A 55 -4.38 19.01 -13.71
N PRO A 56 -5.28 18.98 -12.72
CA PRO A 56 -5.37 20.03 -11.70
C PRO A 56 -4.03 20.28 -11.00
N THR A 57 -3.72 21.55 -10.76
CA THR A 57 -2.47 21.94 -10.08
C THR A 57 -2.77 22.77 -8.84
N PHE A 58 -1.92 22.62 -7.82
CA PHE A 58 -1.92 23.47 -6.64
C PHE A 58 -0.48 23.88 -6.32
N ALA A 59 -0.25 25.16 -6.09
CA ALA A 59 1.08 25.65 -5.73
C ALA A 59 1.00 26.63 -4.57
N LEU A 60 1.83 26.39 -3.56
CA LEU A 60 1.93 27.25 -2.39
C LEU A 60 3.41 27.44 -2.03
N PRO A 61 3.96 28.66 -2.13
CA PRO A 61 5.34 28.89 -1.77
C PRO A 61 5.54 28.66 -0.27
N HIS A 62 6.51 27.83 0.07
CA HIS A 62 6.82 27.52 1.47
C HIS A 62 7.69 28.59 2.17
N LYS A 63 8.24 29.55 1.41
CA LYS A 63 9.10 30.61 1.94
C LYS A 63 8.29 31.55 2.84
N GLY A 64 8.77 31.74 4.08
CA GLY A 64 8.11 32.60 5.06
C GLY A 64 6.93 31.96 5.79
N MET A 65 6.64 30.66 5.56
CA MET A 65 5.61 29.92 6.28
C MET A 65 6.24 28.97 7.31
N ALA A 66 5.59 28.81 8.47
CA ALA A 66 5.92 27.72 9.37
C ALA A 66 5.70 26.37 8.67
N ARG A 67 6.47 25.35 9.07
CA ARG A 67 6.40 24.05 8.40
C ARG A 67 5.03 23.42 8.49
N ALA A 68 4.46 23.39 9.69
CA ALA A 68 3.14 22.84 9.95
C ALA A 68 2.04 23.54 9.12
N ASP A 69 2.05 24.87 9.02
CA ASP A 69 1.04 25.62 8.28
C ASP A 69 1.08 25.33 6.78
N HIS A 70 2.28 25.20 6.22
CA HIS A 70 2.45 24.84 4.82
C HIS A 70 1.99 23.41 4.54
N ASP A 71 2.42 22.46 5.37
CA ASP A 71 2.06 21.05 5.22
C ASP A 71 0.54 20.83 5.38
N MET A 72 -0.11 21.53 6.32
CA MET A 72 -1.57 21.53 6.48
C MET A 72 -2.30 22.06 5.25
N ALA A 73 -1.81 23.14 4.65
CA ALA A 73 -2.42 23.71 3.44
C ALA A 73 -2.23 22.79 2.22
N MET A 74 -1.06 22.15 2.10
CA MET A 74 -0.82 21.14 1.06
C MET A 74 -1.71 19.91 1.27
N ASP A 75 -1.84 19.41 2.49
CA ASP A 75 -2.71 18.27 2.83
C ASP A 75 -4.17 18.56 2.50
N ALA A 76 -4.66 19.75 2.84
CA ALA A 76 -6.02 20.18 2.51
C ALA A 76 -6.28 20.15 0.99
N ALA A 77 -5.33 20.64 0.19
CA ALA A 77 -5.44 20.59 -1.27
C ALA A 77 -5.42 19.16 -1.82
N ILE A 78 -4.55 18.30 -1.29
CA ILE A 78 -4.48 16.88 -1.64
C ILE A 78 -5.81 16.19 -1.34
N ARG A 79 -6.36 16.37 -0.13
CA ARG A 79 -7.64 15.76 0.25
C ARG A 79 -8.81 16.30 -0.57
N ALA A 80 -8.84 17.59 -0.85
CA ALA A 80 -9.87 18.21 -1.68
C ALA A 80 -9.87 17.66 -3.13
N SER A 81 -8.72 17.19 -3.63
CA SER A 81 -8.65 16.51 -4.94
C SER A 81 -9.23 15.09 -4.93
N GLY A 82 -9.52 14.54 -3.75
CA GLY A 82 -9.94 13.15 -3.57
C GLY A 82 -8.80 12.14 -3.72
N ALA A 83 -7.54 12.56 -3.56
CA ALA A 83 -6.40 11.66 -3.61
C ALA A 83 -6.45 10.63 -2.47
N GLU A 84 -6.11 9.39 -2.82
CA GLU A 84 -6.00 8.24 -1.92
C GLU A 84 -4.53 7.94 -1.60
N TYR A 85 -3.61 8.32 -2.50
CA TYR A 85 -2.17 8.13 -2.40
C TYR A 85 -1.40 9.42 -2.74
N VAL A 86 -0.18 9.53 -2.21
CA VAL A 86 0.72 10.67 -2.46
C VAL A 86 2.08 10.20 -2.94
N ALA A 87 2.49 10.64 -4.13
CA ALA A 87 3.81 10.36 -4.71
C ALA A 87 4.73 11.58 -4.63
N LEU A 88 5.86 11.47 -3.93
CA LEU A 88 6.89 12.50 -3.87
C LEU A 88 7.87 12.36 -5.06
N ALA A 89 7.70 13.22 -6.06
CA ALA A 89 8.51 13.22 -7.28
C ALA A 89 9.51 14.39 -7.28
N GLY A 90 10.57 14.26 -6.49
CA GLY A 90 11.56 15.33 -6.31
C GLY A 90 11.01 16.49 -5.46
N TYR A 91 10.28 16.17 -4.40
CA TYR A 91 9.79 17.14 -3.43
C TYR A 91 10.89 17.47 -2.41
N MET A 92 11.46 18.67 -2.50
CA MET A 92 12.68 19.08 -1.79
C MET A 92 12.40 19.72 -0.42
N ARG A 93 11.35 19.27 0.28
CA ARG A 93 10.98 19.79 1.60
C ARG A 93 10.73 18.63 2.56
N ILE A 94 11.35 18.73 3.74
CA ILE A 94 11.09 17.81 4.84
C ILE A 94 9.66 18.03 5.33
N LEU A 95 8.86 16.96 5.31
CA LEU A 95 7.48 16.94 5.79
C LEU A 95 7.43 16.78 7.31
N THR A 96 6.38 17.28 7.97
CA THR A 96 6.18 17.01 9.40
C THR A 96 5.75 15.56 9.66
N PRO A 97 6.05 15.00 10.85
CA PRO A 97 5.56 13.68 11.24
C PRO A 97 4.04 13.54 11.15
N GLU A 98 3.29 14.60 11.48
CA GLU A 98 1.82 14.60 11.43
C GLU A 98 1.30 14.47 9.99
N PHE A 99 1.93 15.18 9.04
CA PHE A 99 1.61 15.04 7.63
C PHE A 99 1.88 13.62 7.15
N VAL A 100 3.05 13.05 7.50
CA VAL A 100 3.41 11.68 7.10
C VAL A 100 2.45 10.65 7.71
N ALA A 101 2.11 10.77 8.98
CA ALA A 101 1.18 9.87 9.67
C ALA A 101 -0.21 9.85 9.01
N GLY A 102 -0.70 11.00 8.53
CA GLY A 102 -1.98 11.10 7.81
C GLY A 102 -2.03 10.33 6.48
N TRP A 103 -0.88 9.89 5.96
CA TRP A 103 -0.71 9.17 4.71
C TRP A 103 0.11 7.88 4.86
N GLU A 104 0.21 7.35 6.08
CA GLU A 104 0.94 6.12 6.37
C GLU A 104 0.48 4.98 5.45
N GLY A 105 1.44 4.23 4.89
CA GLY A 105 1.19 3.16 3.92
C GLY A 105 0.70 3.61 2.54
N ARG A 106 0.43 4.91 2.33
CA ARG A 106 -0.13 5.48 1.10
C ARG A 106 0.71 6.61 0.50
N MET A 107 1.85 6.91 1.11
CA MET A 107 2.83 7.87 0.60
C MET A 107 4.13 7.18 0.21
N LEU A 108 4.64 7.48 -0.97
CA LEU A 108 5.86 6.88 -1.50
C LEU A 108 6.79 7.93 -2.10
N ASN A 109 8.09 7.72 -1.94
CA ASN A 109 9.14 8.59 -2.44
C ASN A 109 10.08 7.81 -3.35
N ILE A 110 10.64 8.53 -4.32
CA ILE A 110 11.74 8.04 -5.15
C ILE A 110 13.04 8.74 -4.75
N HIS A 111 14.07 7.94 -4.46
CA HIS A 111 15.35 8.43 -3.99
C HIS A 111 16.49 7.94 -4.89
N PRO A 112 17.38 8.81 -5.39
CA PRO A 112 18.41 8.48 -6.38
C PRO A 112 19.63 7.77 -5.76
N SER A 113 19.42 6.78 -4.91
CA SER A 113 20.47 5.88 -4.43
C SER A 113 19.92 4.49 -4.15
N LEU A 114 20.83 3.51 -4.01
CA LEU A 114 20.50 2.19 -3.47
C LEU A 114 20.48 2.24 -1.94
N LEU A 115 19.37 2.74 -1.37
CA LEU A 115 19.14 2.75 0.07
C LEU A 115 19.45 1.36 0.71
N PRO A 116 20.06 1.33 1.91
CA PRO A 116 20.28 2.46 2.84
C PRO A 116 21.48 3.35 2.51
N LYS A 117 22.22 3.11 1.41
CA LYS A 117 23.35 3.97 1.03
C LYS A 117 22.89 5.37 0.63
N TYR A 118 23.68 6.38 1.01
CA TYR A 118 23.54 7.77 0.54
C TYR A 118 22.15 8.38 0.71
N LYS A 119 21.61 8.39 1.93
CA LYS A 119 20.43 9.23 2.28
C LYS A 119 20.71 10.71 2.02
N GLY A 120 19.68 11.48 1.68
CA GLY A 120 19.78 12.91 1.39
C GLY A 120 20.46 13.25 0.05
N LEU A 121 21.16 14.38 -0.04
CA LEU A 121 21.60 14.97 -1.31
C LEU A 121 22.91 14.37 -1.85
N HIS A 122 23.24 14.72 -3.11
CA HIS A 122 24.50 14.40 -3.81
C HIS A 122 24.83 12.90 -3.87
N THR A 123 23.81 12.07 -4.03
CA THR A 123 23.94 10.61 -3.98
C THR A 123 24.89 10.06 -5.03
N HIS A 124 24.85 10.57 -6.26
CA HIS A 124 25.70 10.14 -7.37
C HIS A 124 27.17 10.49 -7.15
N GLU A 125 27.46 11.74 -6.74
CA GLU A 125 28.81 12.19 -6.41
C GLU A 125 29.42 11.31 -5.31
N ARG A 126 28.63 11.02 -4.26
CA ARG A 126 29.07 10.20 -3.13
C ARG A 126 29.34 8.75 -3.54
N ALA A 127 28.50 8.16 -4.39
CA ALA A 127 28.70 6.81 -4.90
C ALA A 127 29.99 6.70 -5.74
N ILE A 128 30.23 7.67 -6.64
CA ILE A 128 31.44 7.72 -7.46
C ILE A 128 32.68 7.92 -6.57
N ALA A 129 32.64 8.86 -5.64
CA ALA A 129 33.76 9.15 -4.73
C ALA A 129 34.11 7.97 -3.81
N ALA A 130 33.12 7.16 -3.44
CA ALA A 130 33.32 5.94 -2.66
C ALA A 130 33.88 4.77 -3.49
N GLY A 131 33.96 4.90 -4.82
CA GLY A 131 34.40 3.83 -5.72
C GLY A 131 33.39 2.71 -5.86
N ASP A 132 32.10 2.99 -5.65
CA ASP A 132 31.04 1.98 -5.85
C ASP A 132 30.98 1.56 -7.33
N SER A 133 30.70 0.27 -7.57
CA SER A 133 30.46 -0.23 -8.93
C SER A 133 29.07 0.13 -9.47
N HIS A 134 28.14 0.49 -8.58
CA HIS A 134 26.76 0.80 -8.91
C HIS A 134 26.24 1.96 -8.06
N GLY A 135 25.57 2.90 -8.73
CA GLY A 135 24.55 3.74 -8.12
C GLY A 135 23.19 3.08 -8.31
N GLY A 136 22.13 3.87 -8.26
CA GLY A 136 20.79 3.39 -8.59
C GLY A 136 19.71 4.25 -7.98
N VAL A 137 18.53 3.67 -7.91
CA VAL A 137 17.32 4.30 -7.39
C VAL A 137 16.60 3.34 -6.45
N THR A 138 15.98 3.89 -5.42
CA THR A 138 15.01 3.22 -4.55
C THR A 138 13.67 3.92 -4.62
N VAL A 139 12.59 3.15 -4.72
CA VAL A 139 11.24 3.61 -4.35
C VAL A 139 10.88 2.99 -3.02
N HIS A 140 10.42 3.80 -2.07
CA HIS A 140 10.09 3.36 -0.73
C HIS A 140 8.83 4.08 -0.21
N LEU A 141 8.17 3.47 0.78
CA LEU A 141 7.14 4.17 1.55
C LEU A 141 7.78 5.28 2.38
N VAL A 142 7.08 6.39 2.55
CA VAL A 142 7.55 7.49 3.38
C VAL A 142 7.21 7.19 4.84
N THR A 143 8.20 7.36 5.72
CA THR A 143 8.04 7.35 7.17
C THR A 143 8.52 8.70 7.73
N ALA A 144 8.31 8.93 9.03
CA ALA A 144 8.77 10.17 9.67
C ALA A 144 10.31 10.29 9.67
N GLU A 145 11.01 9.16 9.57
CA GLU A 145 12.46 9.11 9.43
C GLU A 145 12.87 9.27 7.96
N LEU A 146 13.89 10.10 7.72
CA LEU A 146 14.36 10.42 6.38
C LEU A 146 14.88 9.17 5.67
N ASP A 147 14.32 8.90 4.48
CA ASP A 147 14.71 7.83 3.56
C ASP A 147 14.87 6.46 4.25
N ASP A 148 13.97 6.13 5.20
CA ASP A 148 14.07 4.92 6.01
C ASP A 148 12.86 3.96 5.90
N GLY A 149 11.83 4.35 5.16
CA GLY A 149 10.64 3.52 5.08
C GLY A 149 10.83 2.22 4.27
N PRO A 150 9.86 1.29 4.36
CA PRO A 150 9.91 0.02 3.64
C PRO A 150 10.17 0.20 2.14
N ILE A 151 11.18 -0.51 1.64
CA ILE A 151 11.54 -0.51 0.21
C ILE A 151 10.45 -1.23 -0.59
N LEU A 152 9.92 -0.53 -1.59
CA LEU A 152 8.98 -1.09 -2.57
C LEU A 152 9.72 -1.65 -3.79
N GLY A 153 10.87 -1.08 -4.12
CA GLY A 153 11.72 -1.60 -5.19
C GLY A 153 13.01 -0.83 -5.33
N GLN A 154 13.99 -1.45 -5.99
CA GLN A 154 15.27 -0.84 -6.33
C GLN A 154 15.68 -1.20 -7.74
N THR A 155 16.49 -0.34 -8.36
CA THR A 155 17.14 -0.65 -9.64
C THR A 155 18.59 -0.18 -9.58
N PRO A 156 19.56 -1.11 -9.59
CA PRO A 156 20.98 -0.75 -9.66
C PRO A 156 21.33 -0.25 -11.04
N VAL A 157 22.20 0.76 -11.11
CA VAL A 157 22.70 1.34 -12.35
C VAL A 157 24.22 1.35 -12.28
N ALA A 158 24.85 0.71 -13.26
CA ALA A 158 26.30 0.60 -13.32
C ALA A 158 26.98 1.98 -13.37
N ILE A 159 28.04 2.14 -12.58
CA ILE A 159 28.98 3.24 -12.68
C ILE A 159 30.10 2.78 -13.61
N ILE A 160 30.31 3.51 -14.70
CA ILE A 160 31.28 3.19 -15.74
C ILE A 160 32.50 4.12 -15.62
N ALA A 161 33.64 3.64 -16.15
CA ALA A 161 34.88 4.40 -16.12
C ALA A 161 34.69 5.78 -16.78
N GLY A 162 35.07 6.85 -16.07
CA GLY A 162 34.96 8.23 -16.54
C GLY A 162 33.61 8.90 -16.28
N ASP A 163 32.70 8.26 -15.55
CA ASP A 163 31.46 8.91 -15.16
C ASP A 163 31.67 10.19 -14.33
N THR A 164 30.82 11.17 -14.61
CA THR A 164 30.54 12.29 -13.73
C THR A 164 29.23 12.06 -12.98
N ALA A 165 28.95 12.89 -11.97
CA ALA A 165 27.66 12.85 -11.30
C ALA A 165 26.50 13.05 -12.27
N ASP A 166 26.65 13.94 -13.26
CA ASP A 166 25.63 14.22 -14.27
C ASP A 166 25.42 13.05 -15.24
N SER A 167 26.49 12.38 -15.69
CA SER A 167 26.36 11.23 -16.59
C SER A 167 25.69 10.05 -15.88
N LEU A 168 26.01 9.83 -14.61
CA LEU A 168 25.36 8.83 -13.78
C LEU A 168 23.90 9.22 -13.50
N ALA A 169 23.62 10.47 -13.14
CA ALA A 169 22.27 10.99 -12.91
C ALA A 169 21.38 10.78 -14.14
N GLY A 170 21.88 11.12 -15.33
CA GLY A 170 21.17 10.92 -16.58
C GLY A 170 20.80 9.45 -16.82
N ARG A 171 21.67 8.49 -16.48
CA ARG A 171 21.34 7.05 -16.57
C ARG A 171 20.38 6.60 -15.47
N VAL A 172 20.56 7.05 -14.24
CA VAL A 172 19.68 6.72 -13.11
C VAL A 172 18.26 7.25 -13.37
N LEU A 173 18.11 8.41 -14.02
CA LEU A 173 16.82 8.99 -14.33
C LEU A 173 15.92 8.07 -15.19
N PHE A 174 16.50 7.28 -16.11
CA PHE A 174 15.72 6.28 -16.86
C PHE A 174 15.21 5.16 -15.95
N ALA A 175 16.05 4.70 -15.02
CA ALA A 175 15.66 3.69 -14.04
C ALA A 175 14.59 4.24 -13.08
N GLU A 176 14.70 5.52 -12.69
CA GLU A 176 13.70 6.21 -11.89
C GLU A 176 12.32 6.19 -12.54
N HIS A 177 12.23 6.65 -13.79
CA HIS A 177 10.96 6.71 -14.52
C HIS A 177 10.26 5.35 -14.62
N GLN A 178 11.00 4.27 -14.85
CA GLN A 178 10.46 2.92 -14.96
C GLN A 178 10.05 2.35 -13.61
N LEU A 179 10.94 2.46 -12.61
CA LEU A 179 10.72 1.90 -11.30
C LEU A 179 9.54 2.58 -10.59
N TYR A 180 9.40 3.89 -10.74
CA TYR A 180 8.40 4.63 -9.99
C TYR A 180 6.97 4.24 -10.36
N ALA A 181 6.68 4.23 -11.66
CA ALA A 181 5.37 3.85 -12.17
C ALA A 181 5.01 2.41 -11.80
N ARG A 182 5.98 1.47 -11.90
CA ARG A 182 5.76 0.08 -11.50
C ARG A 182 5.43 -0.05 -10.02
N CYS A 183 6.26 0.53 -9.15
CA CYS A 183 6.05 0.45 -7.70
C CYS A 183 4.75 1.12 -7.27
N LEU A 184 4.35 2.24 -7.90
CA LEU A 184 3.05 2.86 -7.65
C LEU A 184 1.90 1.93 -8.06
N SER A 185 1.94 1.35 -9.27
CA SER A 185 0.94 0.38 -9.73
C SER A 185 0.82 -0.83 -8.79
N GLU A 186 1.94 -1.39 -8.36
CA GLU A 186 1.97 -2.50 -7.40
C GLU A 186 1.38 -2.09 -6.05
N LEU A 187 1.72 -0.90 -5.54
CA LEU A 187 1.22 -0.40 -4.26
C LEU A 187 -0.30 -0.20 -4.27
N VAL A 188 -0.86 0.46 -5.29
CA VAL A 188 -2.30 0.75 -5.35
C VAL A 188 -3.16 -0.48 -5.67
N THR A 189 -2.55 -1.54 -6.19
CA THR A 189 -3.22 -2.83 -6.45
C THR A 189 -3.05 -3.82 -5.30
N ARG A 190 -2.06 -3.60 -4.43
CA ARG A 190 -1.72 -4.47 -3.29
C ARG A 190 -2.93 -4.88 -2.44
N PRO A 191 -3.87 -3.99 -2.05
CA PRO A 191 -5.00 -4.36 -1.21
C PRO A 191 -5.97 -5.39 -1.82
N TYR A 192 -5.82 -5.72 -3.10
CA TYR A 192 -6.74 -6.56 -3.87
C TYR A 192 -6.08 -7.84 -4.34
N ARG A 193 -4.77 -8.00 -4.09
CA ARG A 193 -4.01 -9.18 -4.50
C ARG A 193 -4.11 -10.26 -3.44
N ALA A 194 -4.30 -11.50 -3.87
CA ALA A 194 -4.47 -12.65 -2.99
C ALA A 194 -3.27 -12.87 -2.07
N ASP A 195 -2.05 -12.68 -2.58
CA ASP A 195 -0.81 -12.82 -1.81
C ASP A 195 -0.74 -11.84 -0.63
N TRP A 196 -1.09 -10.58 -0.85
CA TRP A 196 -1.10 -9.59 0.22
C TRP A 196 -2.23 -9.82 1.22
N LEU A 197 -3.45 -10.09 0.73
CA LEU A 197 -4.61 -10.37 1.57
C LEU A 197 -4.39 -11.60 2.45
N LEU A 198 -3.78 -12.65 1.90
CA LEU A 198 -3.41 -13.84 2.65
C LEU A 198 -2.47 -13.51 3.80
N GLU A 199 -1.43 -12.70 3.57
CA GLU A 199 -0.49 -12.32 4.63
C GLU A 199 -1.16 -11.45 5.71
N GLN A 200 -2.11 -10.58 5.36
CA GLN A 200 -2.89 -9.84 6.36
C GLN A 200 -3.74 -10.78 7.23
N VAL A 201 -4.51 -11.68 6.60
CA VAL A 201 -5.34 -12.67 7.32
C VAL A 201 -4.47 -13.57 8.19
N LYS A 202 -3.31 -14.00 7.68
CA LYS A 202 -2.37 -14.85 8.41
C LYS A 202 -1.84 -14.18 9.66
N ALA A 203 -1.49 -12.89 9.58
CA ALA A 203 -1.03 -12.11 10.73
C ALA A 203 -2.09 -12.05 11.84
N LEU A 204 -3.36 -11.81 11.47
CA LEU A 204 -4.48 -11.81 12.42
C LEU A 204 -4.75 -13.20 13.00
N ALA A 205 -4.82 -14.22 12.15
CA ALA A 205 -5.18 -15.57 12.56
C ALA A 205 -4.13 -16.22 13.46
N ILE A 206 -2.82 -15.98 13.21
CA ILE A 206 -1.75 -16.58 14.01
C ILE A 206 -1.60 -15.92 15.40
N ALA A 207 -2.18 -14.73 15.60
CA ALA A 207 -2.25 -14.07 16.90
C ALA A 207 -3.23 -14.77 17.87
N LEU A 208 -4.15 -15.60 17.36
CA LEU A 208 -5.11 -16.34 18.18
C LEU A 208 -4.43 -17.51 18.94
N PRO A 209 -4.84 -17.80 20.20
CA PRO A 209 -4.18 -18.82 21.00
C PRO A 209 -4.20 -20.21 20.36
N GLU A 210 -3.03 -20.83 20.32
CA GLU A 210 -2.81 -22.15 19.71
C GLU A 210 -3.31 -22.26 18.25
N ALA A 211 -3.42 -21.16 17.51
CA ALA A 211 -3.67 -21.19 16.08
C ALA A 211 -2.47 -21.77 15.32
N GLU A 212 -2.76 -22.50 14.25
CA GLU A 212 -1.78 -23.13 13.38
C GLU A 212 -2.21 -22.96 11.92
N TYR A 213 -1.29 -22.43 11.11
CA TYR A 213 -1.44 -22.34 9.66
C TYR A 213 -1.15 -23.70 9.01
N ARG A 214 -2.02 -24.13 8.10
CA ARG A 214 -1.85 -25.36 7.31
C ARG A 214 -2.47 -25.18 5.94
N GLU A 215 -1.95 -25.89 4.94
CA GLU A 215 -2.67 -26.06 3.67
C GLU A 215 -3.66 -27.23 3.79
N SER A 216 -4.87 -27.03 3.30
CA SER A 216 -5.92 -28.05 3.25
C SER A 216 -6.50 -28.10 1.85
N HIS A 217 -6.30 -29.22 1.15
CA HIS A 217 -6.77 -29.41 -0.23
C HIS A 217 -6.33 -28.29 -1.20
N GLY A 218 -5.14 -27.73 -0.98
CA GLY A 218 -4.58 -26.63 -1.78
C GLY A 218 -4.99 -25.23 -1.32
N ALA A 219 -5.93 -25.09 -0.38
CA ALA A 219 -6.30 -23.80 0.18
C ALA A 219 -5.54 -23.51 1.50
N PRO A 220 -5.03 -22.28 1.71
CA PRO A 220 -4.54 -21.87 3.01
C PRO A 220 -5.64 -21.93 4.08
N ALA A 221 -5.33 -22.46 5.26
CA ALA A 221 -6.31 -22.68 6.32
C ALA A 221 -5.69 -22.53 7.71
N TRP A 222 -6.55 -22.30 8.71
CA TRP A 222 -6.15 -22.22 10.11
C TRP A 222 -6.99 -23.13 10.99
N SER A 223 -6.29 -23.86 11.87
CA SER A 223 -6.87 -24.74 12.87
C SER A 223 -6.29 -24.45 14.24
N ILE A 224 -6.96 -24.91 15.28
CA ILE A 224 -6.34 -25.05 16.60
C ILE A 224 -5.35 -26.21 16.53
N LYS A 225 -4.19 -26.10 17.18
CA LYS A 225 -3.18 -27.17 17.22
C LYS A 225 -3.80 -28.52 17.58
N GLY A 226 -3.70 -29.48 16.67
CA GLY A 226 -4.29 -30.83 16.81
C GLY A 226 -5.83 -30.88 16.86
N GLY A 227 -6.50 -29.76 16.53
CA GLY A 227 -7.94 -29.57 16.65
C GLY A 227 -8.63 -29.29 15.32
N LYS A 228 -9.79 -28.62 15.40
CA LYS A 228 -10.63 -28.32 14.24
C LYS A 228 -10.19 -27.04 13.54
N PHE A 229 -10.48 -26.96 12.24
CA PHE A 229 -10.36 -25.75 11.44
C PHE A 229 -11.39 -24.70 11.89
N PHE A 230 -10.95 -23.44 11.89
CA PHE A 230 -11.78 -22.27 12.17
C PHE A 230 -11.73 -21.23 11.04
N ALA A 231 -10.78 -21.31 10.11
CA ALA A 231 -10.72 -20.40 8.98
C ALA A 231 -10.13 -21.07 7.73
N TYR A 232 -10.59 -20.63 6.56
CA TYR A 232 -9.97 -20.93 5.26
C TYR A 232 -9.80 -19.64 4.47
N PHE A 233 -8.73 -19.55 3.69
CA PHE A 233 -8.55 -18.49 2.70
C PHE A 233 -8.96 -19.02 1.33
N ASN A 234 -9.81 -18.28 0.65
CA ASN A 234 -10.22 -18.56 -0.71
C ASN A 234 -9.67 -17.48 -1.62
N ASP A 235 -8.81 -17.86 -2.57
CA ASP A 235 -8.21 -16.98 -3.57
C ASP A 235 -8.88 -17.14 -4.94
N GLN A 236 -10.21 -17.38 -4.95
CA GLN A 236 -11.00 -17.71 -6.14
C GLN A 236 -10.79 -19.13 -6.70
N HIS A 237 -10.23 -20.04 -5.88
CA HIS A 237 -10.23 -21.46 -6.20
C HIS A 237 -11.65 -21.97 -6.51
N HIS A 238 -11.72 -22.93 -7.44
CA HIS A 238 -12.98 -23.51 -7.94
C HIS A 238 -13.96 -22.53 -8.63
N GLY A 239 -13.49 -21.37 -9.07
CA GLY A 239 -14.30 -20.41 -9.83
C GLY A 239 -15.19 -19.53 -8.96
N GLU A 240 -14.91 -19.45 -7.65
CA GLU A 240 -15.57 -18.47 -6.80
C GLU A 240 -15.18 -17.04 -7.21
N PRO A 241 -16.11 -16.07 -7.19
CA PRO A 241 -15.86 -14.74 -7.75
C PRO A 241 -14.97 -13.83 -6.87
N HIS A 242 -14.75 -14.19 -5.60
CA HIS A 242 -14.13 -13.32 -4.61
C HIS A 242 -12.89 -13.94 -3.97
N ILE A 243 -11.91 -13.08 -3.66
CA ILE A 243 -10.87 -13.43 -2.68
C ILE A 243 -11.51 -13.20 -1.31
N ALA A 244 -11.53 -14.21 -0.45
CA ALA A 244 -12.33 -14.20 0.74
C ALA A 244 -11.71 -14.96 1.91
N LEU A 245 -12.08 -14.55 3.12
CA LEU A 245 -11.89 -15.33 4.34
C LEU A 245 -13.17 -16.12 4.61
N LEU A 246 -13.06 -17.42 4.76
CA LEU A 246 -14.18 -18.27 5.17
C LEU A 246 -14.14 -18.47 6.69
N VAL A 247 -15.23 -18.10 7.37
CA VAL A 247 -15.40 -18.23 8.82
C VAL A 247 -16.68 -18.97 9.18
N LYS A 248 -16.74 -19.52 10.39
CA LYS A 248 -17.95 -20.17 10.90
C LYS A 248 -18.95 -19.17 11.43
N THR A 249 -20.22 -19.42 11.11
CA THR A 249 -21.37 -18.80 11.75
C THR A 249 -21.97 -19.75 12.80
N SER A 250 -22.91 -19.24 13.60
CA SER A 250 -23.68 -20.03 14.56
C SER A 250 -24.66 -21.00 13.88
N GLY A 251 -25.02 -20.76 12.62
CA GLY A 251 -25.95 -21.58 11.86
C GLY A 251 -26.37 -20.95 10.53
N GLN A 252 -27.26 -21.62 9.81
CA GLN A 252 -27.72 -21.19 8.49
C GLN A 252 -28.51 -19.87 8.50
N ASP A 253 -29.23 -19.60 9.59
CA ASP A 253 -30.04 -18.40 9.73
C ASP A 253 -29.14 -17.17 9.78
N GLU A 254 -28.13 -17.16 10.66
CA GLU A 254 -27.16 -16.07 10.73
C GLU A 254 -26.40 -15.87 9.41
N LEU A 255 -25.99 -16.96 8.75
CA LEU A 255 -25.37 -16.85 7.43
C LEU A 255 -26.29 -16.13 6.43
N SER A 256 -27.58 -16.43 6.46
CA SER A 256 -28.56 -15.83 5.56
C SER A 256 -28.80 -14.35 5.91
N ASP A 257 -28.91 -14.02 7.18
CA ASP A 257 -29.07 -12.65 7.67
C ASP A 257 -27.87 -11.76 7.29
N LEU A 258 -26.63 -12.27 7.41
CA LEU A 258 -25.41 -11.55 7.00
C LEU A 258 -25.42 -11.21 5.51
N ILE A 259 -25.81 -12.18 4.68
CA ILE A 259 -25.85 -12.01 3.21
C ILE A 259 -26.97 -11.06 2.83
N GLU A 260 -28.15 -11.15 3.46
CA GLU A 260 -29.26 -10.24 3.19
C GLU A 260 -28.91 -8.80 3.59
N ALA A 261 -28.28 -8.60 4.74
CA ALA A 261 -27.89 -7.29 5.24
C ALA A 261 -26.76 -6.64 4.42
N ALA A 262 -25.76 -7.41 4.00
CA ALA A 262 -24.58 -6.90 3.31
C ALA A 262 -24.04 -7.88 2.25
N PRO A 263 -24.73 -8.04 1.10
CA PRO A 263 -24.34 -9.00 0.05
C PRO A 263 -23.05 -8.64 -0.69
N HIS A 264 -22.56 -7.40 -0.52
CA HIS A 264 -21.26 -6.95 -1.03
C HIS A 264 -20.08 -7.31 -0.10
N ILE A 265 -20.38 -7.73 1.13
CA ILE A 265 -19.41 -8.14 2.16
C ILE A 265 -19.44 -9.66 2.32
N TRP A 266 -20.64 -10.25 2.31
CA TRP A 266 -20.86 -11.65 2.64
C TRP A 266 -21.42 -12.42 1.47
N PHE A 267 -20.95 -13.65 1.31
CA PHE A 267 -21.54 -14.62 0.40
C PHE A 267 -21.55 -16.02 1.00
N ARG A 268 -22.33 -16.90 0.37
CA ARG A 268 -22.39 -18.32 0.70
C ARG A 268 -21.34 -19.08 -0.13
N PRO A 269 -20.26 -19.63 0.48
CA PRO A 269 -19.25 -20.38 -0.25
C PRO A 269 -19.83 -21.69 -0.80
N ALA A 270 -19.39 -22.11 -1.99
CA ALA A 270 -20.05 -23.21 -2.72
C ALA A 270 -19.96 -24.55 -1.97
N TYR A 271 -18.81 -24.85 -1.37
CA TYR A 271 -18.55 -26.13 -0.68
C TYR A 271 -18.80 -26.08 0.83
N TYR A 272 -18.58 -24.91 1.45
CA TYR A 272 -18.64 -24.76 2.90
C TYR A 272 -19.96 -24.17 3.40
N GLY A 273 -20.74 -23.52 2.53
CA GLY A 273 -21.97 -22.83 2.88
C GLY A 273 -23.02 -23.75 3.52
N ALA A 274 -23.16 -24.99 3.05
CA ALA A 274 -24.09 -25.97 3.62
C ALA A 274 -23.75 -26.36 5.08
N SER A 275 -22.49 -26.17 5.50
CA SER A 275 -22.01 -26.43 6.86
C SER A 275 -21.97 -25.18 7.75
N GLY A 276 -22.59 -24.08 7.32
CA GLY A 276 -22.70 -22.84 8.10
C GLY A 276 -21.46 -21.96 8.05
N TRP A 277 -20.65 -22.05 7.00
CA TRP A 277 -19.55 -21.12 6.78
C TRP A 277 -19.99 -19.93 5.94
N ALA A 278 -19.57 -18.74 6.34
CA ALA A 278 -19.72 -17.50 5.60
C ALA A 278 -18.41 -17.15 4.89
N GLY A 279 -18.50 -16.63 3.68
CA GLY A 279 -17.37 -16.02 2.99
C GLY A 279 -17.40 -14.50 3.18
N LEU A 280 -16.38 -13.96 3.84
CA LEU A 280 -16.13 -12.53 3.99
C LEU A 280 -15.25 -12.06 2.83
N ILE A 281 -15.77 -11.20 1.96
CA ILE A 281 -15.09 -10.70 0.76
C ILE A 281 -13.98 -9.72 1.15
N LEU A 282 -12.76 -9.97 0.65
CA LEU A 282 -11.56 -9.23 0.99
C LEU A 282 -11.00 -8.38 -0.17
N ASN A 283 -11.30 -8.69 -1.42
CA ASN A 283 -10.82 -7.90 -2.56
C ASN A 283 -11.70 -6.68 -2.86
N ARG A 284 -11.93 -5.85 -1.83
CA ARG A 284 -12.73 -4.61 -1.87
C ARG A 284 -11.97 -3.44 -1.21
N ASP A 285 -12.39 -2.22 -1.49
CA ASP A 285 -11.75 -0.98 -1.03
C ASP A 285 -12.07 -0.64 0.44
N ASP A 286 -13.18 -1.13 0.95
CA ASP A 286 -13.75 -0.84 2.27
C ASP A 286 -13.62 -2.01 3.26
N VAL A 287 -12.56 -2.82 3.13
CA VAL A 287 -12.28 -3.91 4.09
C VAL A 287 -12.03 -3.31 5.47
N ASP A 288 -12.94 -3.60 6.39
CA ASP A 288 -12.78 -3.37 7.82
C ASP A 288 -11.97 -4.52 8.43
N TRP A 289 -10.70 -4.26 8.74
CA TRP A 289 -9.80 -5.26 9.32
C TRP A 289 -10.12 -5.60 10.78
N ASP A 290 -10.80 -4.71 11.51
CA ASP A 290 -11.30 -5.01 12.85
C ASP A 290 -12.45 -6.01 12.77
N GLN A 291 -13.36 -5.84 11.80
CA GLN A 291 -14.38 -6.85 11.49
C GLN A 291 -13.76 -8.20 11.10
N VAL A 292 -12.74 -8.21 10.24
CA VAL A 292 -12.03 -9.45 9.87
C VAL A 292 -11.46 -10.15 11.11
N SER A 293 -10.80 -9.39 11.99
CA SER A 293 -10.23 -9.88 13.25
C SER A 293 -11.30 -10.45 14.19
N GLU A 294 -12.41 -9.73 14.38
CA GLU A 294 -13.53 -10.16 15.22
C GLU A 294 -14.13 -11.47 14.72
N TRP A 295 -14.34 -11.61 13.41
CA TRP A 295 -14.89 -12.82 12.81
C TRP A 295 -13.93 -14.01 12.89
N LEU A 296 -12.62 -13.78 12.74
CA LEU A 296 -11.61 -14.81 13.01
C LEU A 296 -11.69 -15.29 14.47
N ALA A 297 -11.71 -14.38 15.43
CA ALA A 297 -11.78 -14.70 16.85
C ALA A 297 -13.08 -15.44 17.21
N ARG A 298 -14.21 -14.99 16.67
CA ARG A 298 -15.52 -15.65 16.86
C ARG A 298 -15.54 -17.05 16.28
N SER A 299 -15.05 -17.23 15.05
CA SER A 299 -14.95 -18.54 14.42
C SER A 299 -14.03 -19.48 15.19
N TRP A 300 -12.89 -18.98 15.67
CA TRP A 300 -11.98 -19.71 16.55
C TRP A 300 -12.66 -20.14 17.86
N ARG A 301 -13.38 -19.23 18.53
CA ARG A 301 -14.12 -19.51 19.78
C ARG A 301 -15.13 -20.65 19.59
N SER A 302 -15.76 -20.74 18.42
CA SER A 302 -16.75 -21.78 18.10
C SER A 302 -16.18 -23.22 18.12
N VAL A 303 -14.86 -23.37 17.95
CA VAL A 303 -14.18 -24.66 17.95
C VAL A 303 -13.14 -24.82 19.06
N ALA A 304 -12.86 -23.75 19.81
CA ALA A 304 -11.86 -23.74 20.85
C ALA A 304 -12.24 -24.61 22.05
N PRO A 305 -11.29 -25.42 22.57
CA PRO A 305 -11.46 -26.07 23.86
C PRO A 305 -11.70 -25.03 24.95
N LYS A 306 -12.57 -25.35 25.92
CA LYS A 306 -12.94 -24.46 27.04
C LYS A 306 -11.73 -23.91 27.83
N ARG A 307 -10.59 -24.62 27.82
CA ARG A 307 -9.33 -24.16 28.43
C ARG A 307 -8.84 -22.85 27.80
N LEU A 308 -8.94 -22.74 26.47
CA LEU A 308 -8.40 -21.61 25.72
C LEU A 308 -9.36 -20.42 25.75
N THR A 309 -10.67 -20.65 25.66
CA THR A 309 -11.65 -19.55 25.74
C THR A 309 -11.57 -18.84 27.09
N LYS A 310 -11.45 -19.59 28.19
CA LYS A 310 -11.26 -19.02 29.54
C LYS A 310 -10.02 -18.13 29.66
N LEU A 311 -8.94 -18.43 28.94
CA LEU A 311 -7.72 -17.61 28.97
C LEU A 311 -7.93 -16.28 28.25
N MET A 312 -8.66 -16.27 27.13
CA MET A 312 -9.04 -15.04 26.43
C MET A 312 -10.00 -14.19 27.24
N ASP A 313 -11.04 -14.79 27.84
CA ASP A 313 -12.03 -14.05 28.64
C ASP A 313 -11.38 -13.34 29.84
N VAL A 314 -10.33 -13.94 30.43
CA VAL A 314 -9.55 -13.31 31.49
C VAL A 314 -8.72 -12.15 30.94
N ALA A 315 -8.14 -12.28 29.74
CA ALA A 315 -7.34 -11.21 29.12
C ALA A 315 -8.18 -10.01 28.67
N GLU A 316 -9.44 -10.22 28.27
CA GLU A 316 -10.38 -9.14 27.88
C GLU A 316 -11.06 -8.47 29.09
N GLY A 317 -11.01 -9.09 30.28
CA GLY A 317 -11.60 -8.57 31.51
C GLY A 317 -10.71 -7.62 32.32
N PHE A 318 -9.51 -7.30 31.84
CA PHE A 318 -8.55 -6.34 32.42
C PHE A 318 -8.33 -5.17 31.47
#